data_AF-A0A940PWF9-F1
#
_entry.id   AF-A0A940PWF9-F1
#
_cell.length_a   1.000
_cell.length_b   1.000
_cell.length_c   1.000
_cell.angle_alpha   90.00
_cell.angle_beta   90.00
_cell.angle_gamma   90.00
#
_symmetry.space_group_name_H-M   'P 1'
#
loop_
_entity.id
_entity.type
_entity.pdbx_description
1 polymer ?
#
loop_
_entity_poly.entity_id
_entity_poly.type
_entity_poly.pdbx_seq_one_letter_code
_entity_poly.pdbx_strand_id
1 'polypeptide(L)'
;MARARRVNKYQRAAQNPPQDVTRLAYGGASKESRRGVDWLVREIPAHRAEKHYLCPACQTQIPPGQAHIVAWHAEHFFGDDAAVRDRRHYHAHCWRIA
;
A
#
# COMPACT_ATOMS: atom_id res chain seq x y z
N MET A 1 42.60 -10.59 13.15
CA MET A 1 41.33 -10.15 12.51
C MET A 1 40.28 -11.23 12.73
N ALA A 2 39.18 -10.92 13.43
CA ALA A 2 38.15 -11.93 13.76
C ALA A 2 37.39 -12.33 12.48
N ARG A 3 37.33 -13.65 12.19
CA ARG A 3 36.57 -14.18 11.06
C ARG A 3 35.07 -14.04 11.33
N ALA A 4 34.35 -13.36 10.45
CA ALA A 4 32.90 -13.24 10.53
C ALA A 4 32.25 -14.63 10.51
N ARG A 5 31.42 -14.92 11.51
CA ARG A 5 30.71 -16.19 11.68
C ARG A 5 29.67 -16.32 10.57
N ARG A 6 29.80 -17.32 9.68
CA ARG A 6 28.81 -17.59 8.63
C ARG A 6 27.47 -17.96 9.27
N VAL A 7 26.44 -17.16 9.03
CA VAL A 7 25.06 -17.46 9.45
C VAL A 7 24.52 -18.70 8.74
N ASN A 8 23.93 -19.61 9.51
CA ASN A 8 23.30 -20.83 9.00
C ASN A 8 22.06 -20.48 8.17
N LYS A 9 21.68 -21.35 7.22
CA LYS A 9 20.47 -21.28 6.39
C LYS A 9 19.21 -20.95 7.21
N TYR A 10 19.04 -21.55 8.38
CA TYR A 10 17.87 -21.31 9.24
C TYR A 10 17.83 -19.89 9.82
N GLN A 11 18.99 -19.34 10.19
CA GLN A 11 19.09 -17.95 10.67
C GLN A 11 18.84 -16.93 9.56
N ARG A 12 19.26 -17.24 8.32
CA ARG A 12 18.94 -16.41 7.14
C ARG A 12 17.45 -16.37 6.82
N ALA A 13 16.73 -17.49 6.97
CA ALA A 13 15.29 -17.55 6.76
C ALA A 13 14.51 -16.74 7.82
N ALA A 14 14.96 -16.75 9.08
CA ALA A 14 14.36 -15.93 10.13
C ALA A 14 14.59 -14.42 9.94
N GLN A 15 15.74 -14.04 9.36
CA GLN A 15 16.06 -12.64 9.05
C GLN A 15 15.32 -12.10 7.83
N ASN A 16 14.85 -12.98 6.94
CA ASN A 16 14.19 -12.62 5.71
C ASN A 16 12.83 -13.35 5.63
N PRO A 17 11.82 -12.87 6.37
CA PRO A 17 10.49 -13.46 6.32
C PRO A 17 10.00 -13.50 4.86
N PRO A 18 9.24 -14.53 4.47
CA PRO A 18 8.72 -14.64 3.11
C PRO A 18 8.04 -13.33 2.73
N GLN A 19 8.38 -12.81 1.55
CA GLN A 19 7.82 -11.57 1.06
C GLN A 19 6.29 -11.67 1.09
N ASP A 20 5.64 -10.67 1.67
CA ASP A 20 4.20 -10.60 1.84
C ASP A 20 3.50 -10.89 0.49
N VAL A 21 2.97 -12.11 0.36
CA VAL A 21 2.37 -12.62 -0.88
C VAL A 21 1.23 -11.73 -1.36
N THR A 22 0.61 -10.99 -0.43
CA THR A 22 -0.42 -9.99 -0.67
C THR A 22 0.11 -8.86 -1.55
N ARG A 23 1.34 -8.37 -1.28
CA ARG A 23 1.97 -7.33 -2.09
C ARG A 23 2.28 -7.81 -3.50
N LEU A 24 2.66 -9.07 -3.68
CA LEU A 24 2.89 -9.63 -5.01
C LEU A 24 1.58 -9.80 -5.79
N ALA A 25 0.52 -10.27 -5.12
CA ALA A 25 -0.79 -10.47 -5.74
C ALA A 25 -1.47 -9.15 -6.18
N TYR A 26 -1.31 -8.08 -5.39
CA TYR A 26 -2.02 -6.81 -5.62
C TYR A 26 -1.12 -5.66 -6.10
N GLY A 27 -0.06 -5.97 -6.87
CA GLY A 27 0.78 -4.96 -7.52
C GLY A 27 1.45 -3.97 -6.55
N GLY A 28 1.89 -4.47 -5.39
CA GLY A 28 2.56 -3.74 -4.32
C GLY A 28 1.64 -3.23 -3.21
N ALA A 29 0.34 -3.51 -3.25
CA ALA A 29 -0.60 -3.08 -2.22
C ALA A 29 -0.52 -3.96 -0.96
N SER A 30 -0.66 -3.33 0.20
CA SER A 30 -0.81 -3.98 1.50
C SER A 30 -2.28 -4.08 1.88
N LYS A 31 -2.66 -5.14 2.59
CA LYS A 31 -4.00 -5.25 3.17
C LYS A 31 -4.02 -4.57 4.55
N GLU A 32 -4.98 -3.69 4.77
CA GLU A 32 -5.19 -2.96 6.03
C GLU A 32 -6.67 -3.05 6.41
N SER A 33 -6.98 -3.49 7.64
CA SER A 33 -8.35 -3.56 8.13
C SER A 33 -8.71 -2.28 8.89
N ARG A 34 -9.83 -1.64 8.53
CA ARG A 34 -10.30 -0.38 9.12
C ARG A 34 -11.80 -0.36 9.28
N ARG A 35 -12.25 -0.01 10.49
CA ARG A 35 -13.68 0.08 10.85
C ARG A 35 -14.48 -1.19 10.45
N GLY A 36 -13.82 -2.36 10.55
CA GLY A 36 -14.41 -3.66 10.18
C GLY A 36 -14.43 -3.96 8.68
N VAL A 37 -13.81 -3.13 7.85
CA VAL A 37 -13.70 -3.33 6.39
C VAL A 37 -12.23 -3.50 6.02
N ASP A 38 -11.95 -4.48 5.18
CA ASP A 38 -10.60 -4.69 4.65
C ASP A 38 -10.35 -3.84 3.41
N TRP A 39 -9.22 -3.14 3.42
CA TRP A 39 -8.76 -2.26 2.35
C TRP A 39 -7.44 -2.77 1.79
N LEU A 40 -7.28 -2.63 0.48
CA LEU A 40 -5.99 -2.71 -0.18
C LEU A 40 -5.45 -1.30 -0.34
N VAL A 41 -4.22 -1.10 0.14
CA VAL A 41 -3.59 0.21 0.30
C VAL A 41 -2.25 0.21 -0.42
N ARG A 42 -2.05 1.17 -1.31
CA ARG A 42 -0.79 1.36 -2.03
C ARG A 42 -0.28 2.78 -1.85
N GLU A 43 0.98 2.89 -1.47
CA GLU A 43 1.69 4.17 -1.44
C GLU A 43 2.13 4.56 -2.85
N ILE A 44 1.80 5.79 -3.25
CA ILE A 44 2.24 6.40 -4.50
C ILE A 44 3.34 7.41 -4.20
N PRO A 45 4.58 7.17 -4.65
CA PRO A 45 5.65 8.13 -4.47
C PRO A 45 5.42 9.36 -5.36
N ALA A 46 5.97 10.51 -4.94
CA ALA A 46 5.87 11.81 -5.61
C ALA A 46 6.11 11.73 -7.13
N HIS A 47 7.15 11.02 -7.56
CA HIS A 47 7.52 10.92 -8.98
C HIS A 47 6.50 10.17 -9.86
N ARG A 48 5.57 9.39 -9.28
CA ARG A 48 4.47 8.74 -10.03
C ARG A 48 3.14 9.47 -9.86
N ALA A 49 3.09 10.53 -9.07
CA ALA A 49 1.91 11.34 -8.88
C ALA A 49 1.80 12.36 -10.02
N GLU A 50 1.36 11.92 -11.20
CA GLU A 50 1.35 12.76 -12.41
C GLU A 50 0.03 13.52 -12.61
N LYS A 51 -1.00 13.16 -11.83
CA LYS A 51 -2.36 13.69 -11.99
C LYS A 51 -2.88 14.28 -10.70
N HIS A 52 -3.78 15.23 -10.85
CA HIS A 52 -4.53 15.76 -9.72
C HIS A 52 -5.65 14.82 -9.32
N TYR A 53 -5.85 14.65 -8.02
CA TYR A 53 -6.97 13.88 -7.46
C TYR A 53 -7.64 14.64 -6.32
N LEU A 54 -8.89 14.33 -6.00
CA LEU A 54 -9.59 14.88 -4.84
C LEU A 54 -9.54 13.89 -3.67
N CYS A 55 -9.11 14.35 -2.50
CA CYS A 55 -9.10 13.53 -1.30
C CYS A 55 -10.51 13.43 -0.68
N PRO A 56 -11.09 12.23 -0.50
CA PRO A 56 -12.42 12.09 0.08
C PRO A 56 -12.53 12.54 1.55
N ALA A 57 -11.42 12.52 2.30
CA ALA A 57 -11.44 12.82 3.73
C ALA A 57 -11.45 14.33 4.02
N CYS A 58 -10.68 15.13 3.27
CA CYS A 58 -10.58 16.58 3.47
C CYS A 58 -11.19 17.40 2.33
N GLN A 59 -11.62 16.76 1.24
CA GLN A 59 -12.18 17.40 0.04
C GLN A 59 -11.21 18.36 -0.67
N THR A 60 -9.91 18.30 -0.35
CA THR A 60 -8.86 19.09 -0.97
C THR A 60 -8.13 18.30 -2.05
N GLN A 61 -7.59 19.00 -3.04
CA GLN A 61 -6.84 18.41 -4.14
C GLN A 61 -5.48 17.87 -3.67
N ILE A 62 -5.09 16.72 -4.23
CA ILE A 62 -3.74 16.16 -4.21
C ILE A 62 -3.08 16.60 -5.52
N PRO A 63 -2.12 17.53 -5.49
CA PRO A 63 -1.45 17.98 -6.70
C PRO A 63 -0.49 16.92 -7.24
N PRO A 64 -0.11 17.01 -8.54
CA PRO A 64 0.96 16.19 -9.08
C PRO A 64 2.28 16.49 -8.34
N GLY A 65 3.15 15.49 -8.24
CA GLY A 65 4.37 15.53 -7.44
C GLY A 65 4.17 15.31 -5.95
N GLN A 66 2.92 15.23 -5.45
CA GLN A 66 2.65 14.94 -4.04
C GLN A 66 2.54 13.43 -3.79
N ALA A 67 3.39 12.90 -2.91
CA ALA A 67 3.26 11.53 -2.43
C ALA A 67 1.94 11.36 -1.67
N HIS A 68 1.20 10.30 -2.00
CA HIS A 68 -0.16 10.07 -1.50
C HIS A 68 -0.48 8.57 -1.45
N ILE A 69 -1.64 8.22 -0.89
CA ILE A 69 -2.08 6.85 -0.71
C ILE A 69 -3.27 6.58 -1.63
N VAL A 70 -3.27 5.40 -2.25
CA VAL A 70 -4.40 4.89 -3.03
C VAL A 70 -4.98 3.71 -2.26
N ALA A 71 -6.27 3.79 -1.94
CA ALA A 71 -6.98 2.74 -1.21
C ALA A 71 -8.24 2.31 -1.96
N TRP A 72 -8.52 1.01 -1.94
CA TRP A 72 -9.74 0.41 -2.47
C TRP A 72 -10.18 -0.77 -1.61
N HIS A 73 -11.44 -1.18 -1.72
CA HIS A 73 -11.97 -2.31 -0.95
C HIS A 73 -11.28 -3.62 -1.36
N ALA A 74 -10.85 -4.41 -0.38
CA ALA A 74 -10.29 -5.74 -0.63
C ALA A 74 -11.35 -6.75 -1.07
N GLU A 75 -12.61 -6.52 -0.70
CA GLU A 75 -13.74 -7.36 -1.06
C GLU A 75 -14.64 -6.58 -2.01
N HIS A 76 -14.40 -6.75 -3.31
CA HIS A 76 -15.24 -6.16 -4.33
C HIS A 76 -16.04 -7.27 -5.03
N PHE A 77 -17.37 -7.13 -5.03
CA PHE A 77 -18.28 -8.16 -5.55
C PHE A 77 -18.05 -8.54 -7.01
N PHE A 78 -17.46 -7.63 -7.80
CA PHE A 78 -17.15 -7.82 -9.22
C PHE A 78 -15.67 -8.19 -9.48
N GLY A 79 -14.92 -8.59 -8.45
CA GLY A 79 -13.51 -8.94 -8.53
C GLY A 79 -12.55 -7.75 -8.45
N ASP A 80 -11.25 -8.06 -8.45
CA ASP A 80 -10.18 -7.12 -8.13
C ASP A 80 -10.04 -5.97 -9.15
N ASP A 81 -10.27 -6.23 -10.44
CA ASP A 81 -10.17 -5.20 -11.48
C ASP A 81 -11.21 -4.09 -11.32
N ALA A 82 -12.42 -4.46 -10.88
CA ALA A 82 -13.47 -3.50 -10.59
C ALA A 82 -13.12 -2.70 -9.31
N ALA A 83 -12.56 -3.35 -8.30
CA ALA A 83 -12.08 -2.70 -7.09
C ALA A 83 -11.01 -1.63 -7.38
N VAL A 84 -10.08 -1.94 -8.29
CA VAL A 84 -9.00 -1.03 -8.70
C VAL A 84 -9.53 0.17 -9.51
N ARG A 85 -10.67 0.05 -10.19
CA ARG A 85 -11.33 1.17 -10.88
C ARG A 85 -11.95 2.14 -9.90
N ASP A 86 -12.52 1.65 -8.80
CA ASP A 86 -13.12 2.45 -7.74
C ASP A 86 -12.11 2.92 -6.68
N ARG A 87 -10.83 2.92 -7.03
CA ARG A 87 -9.75 3.37 -6.16
C ARG A 87 -9.91 4.84 -5.79
N ARG A 88 -9.69 5.12 -4.51
CA ARG A 88 -9.76 6.47 -3.94
C ARG A 88 -8.36 6.93 -3.57
N HIS A 89 -8.09 8.21 -3.80
CA HIS A 89 -6.80 8.82 -3.54
C HIS A 89 -6.88 9.67 -2.27
N TYR A 90 -5.99 9.45 -1.31
CA TYR A 90 -5.94 10.14 -0.04
C TYR A 90 -4.57 10.77 0.16
N HIS A 91 -4.50 11.94 0.79
CA HIS A 91 -3.21 12.39 1.35
C HIS A 91 -2.74 11.36 2.39
N ALA A 92 -1.42 11.20 2.55
CA ALA A 92 -0.86 10.23 3.51
C ALA A 92 -1.34 10.48 4.95
N HIS A 93 -1.43 11.76 5.36
CA HIS A 93 -1.97 12.13 6.67
C HIS A 93 -3.47 11.86 6.77
N CYS A 94 -4.25 12.26 5.76
CA CYS A 94 -5.69 12.05 5.71
C CYS A 94 -6.06 10.57 5.79
N TRP A 95 -5.30 9.68 5.14
CA TRP A 95 -5.49 8.25 5.32
C TRP A 95 -5.28 7.86 6.77
N ARG A 96 -4.19 8.26 7.44
CA ARG A 96 -3.93 7.84 8.84
C ARG A 96 -5.00 8.25 9.86
N ILE A 97 -5.75 9.31 9.61
CA ILE A 97 -6.78 9.82 10.53
C ILE A 97 -8.21 9.40 10.14
N ALA A 98 -8.41 8.88 8.93
CA ALA A 98 -9.71 8.46 8.42
C ALA A 98 -10.20 7.14 9.02
#